data_AF-A0A6P0DT95-F1
#
_entry.id   AF-A0A6P0DT95-F1
#
_cell.length_a   1.000
_cell.length_b   1.000
_cell.length_c   1.000
_cell.angle_alpha   90.00
_cell.angle_beta   90.00
_cell.angle_gamma   90.00
#
_symmetry.space_group_name_H-M   'P 1'
#
loop_
_entity.id
_entity.type
_entity.pdbx_description
1 polymer ?
#
loop_
_entity_poly.entity_id
_entity_poly.type
_entity_poly.pdbx_seq_one_letter_code
_entity_poly.pdbx_strand_id
1 'polypeptide(L)'
;FGWRERGKPGSRRDGNWLVGMGVAVAFRNNLVLPSGARVKLDREGVVTVETDMTDIGTGSYTIIAQTAAEMMGVAIDKVAVQLGDSRFPVSAGSGGQFGANSSTSGVYAACVKLREAIAKKLGFNSEDIVFENGEVRSGNRSVPLAEAAGPDGLVG
;
A
#
# COMPACT_ATOMS: atom_id res chain seq x y z
N PHE A 1 2.88 31.87 4.35
CA PHE A 1 2.06 32.69 3.42
C PHE A 1 2.04 34.18 3.77
N GLY A 2 2.45 34.64 4.96
CA GLY A 2 2.53 36.09 5.25
C GLY A 2 1.16 36.81 5.25
N TRP A 3 0.06 36.11 5.56
CA TRP A 3 -1.31 36.64 5.40
C TRP A 3 -1.56 37.97 6.12
N ARG A 4 -0.89 38.23 7.25
CA ARG A 4 -0.98 39.51 7.97
C ARG A 4 -0.48 40.71 7.17
N GLU A 5 0.37 40.48 6.17
CA GLU A 5 0.91 41.51 5.26
C GLU A 5 0.00 41.74 4.05
N ARG A 6 -1.13 41.02 3.93
CA ARG A 6 -2.10 41.25 2.87
C ARG A 6 -2.68 42.66 3.00
N GLY A 7 -2.35 43.51 2.03
CA GLY A 7 -2.90 44.86 1.92
C GLY A 7 -4.37 44.89 1.48
N LYS A 8 -4.90 46.10 1.34
CA LYS A 8 -6.24 46.32 0.79
C LYS A 8 -6.28 45.85 -0.68
N PRO A 9 -7.45 45.45 -1.21
CA PRO A 9 -7.58 45.10 -2.62
C PRO A 9 -6.97 46.18 -3.53
N GLY A 10 -6.15 45.76 -4.50
CA GLY A 10 -5.50 46.66 -5.45
C GLY A 10 -4.32 47.49 -4.91
N SER A 11 -3.94 47.36 -3.63
CA SER A 11 -2.91 48.22 -3.03
C SER A 11 -1.47 47.75 -3.26
N ARG A 12 -1.26 46.51 -3.71
CA ARG A 12 0.08 45.94 -3.94
C ARG A 12 0.34 45.83 -5.44
N ARG A 13 1.45 46.43 -5.88
CA ARG A 13 1.95 46.36 -7.25
C ARG A 13 3.39 45.85 -7.28
N ASP A 14 3.72 45.17 -8.37
CA ASP A 14 5.09 44.86 -8.76
C ASP A 14 5.26 45.25 -10.24
N GLY A 15 5.91 46.38 -10.49
CA GLY A 15 5.89 47.08 -11.77
C GLY A 15 4.47 47.31 -12.29
N ASN A 16 4.15 46.68 -13.42
CA ASN A 16 2.84 46.80 -14.08
C ASN A 16 1.79 45.81 -13.56
N TRP A 17 2.12 44.91 -12.63
CA TRP A 17 1.22 43.86 -12.15
C TRP A 17 0.55 44.22 -10.83
N LEU A 18 -0.75 43.91 -10.71
CA LEU A 18 -1.46 43.91 -9.42
C LEU A 18 -1.27 42.54 -8.75
N VAL A 19 -0.73 42.55 -7.53
CA VAL A 19 -0.41 41.32 -6.81
C VAL A 19 -1.48 41.06 -5.74
N GLY A 20 -2.17 39.93 -5.88
CA GLY A 20 -3.24 39.50 -4.98
C GLY A 20 -2.86 38.29 -4.13
N MET A 21 -3.46 38.20 -2.94
CA MET A 21 -3.29 37.08 -2.03
C MET A 21 -4.67 36.57 -1.62
N GLY A 22 -5.05 35.37 -2.06
CA GLY A 22 -6.34 34.73 -1.77
C GLY A 22 -6.20 33.55 -0.82
N VAL A 23 -7.28 33.22 -0.11
CA VAL A 23 -7.41 31.98 0.65
C VAL A 23 -8.77 31.37 0.33
N ALA A 24 -8.82 30.05 0.26
CA ALA A 24 -10.05 29.27 0.12
C ALA A 24 -9.96 28.04 1.02
N VAL A 25 -11.13 27.46 1.33
CA VAL A 25 -11.23 26.22 2.09
C VAL A 25 -11.80 25.13 1.18
N ALA A 26 -11.29 23.92 1.32
CA ALA A 26 -11.81 22.74 0.66
C ALA A 26 -12.24 21.71 1.71
N PHE A 27 -13.35 21.03 1.42
CA PHE A 27 -13.85 19.91 2.21
C PHE A 27 -14.19 18.76 1.26
N ARG A 28 -13.84 17.53 1.66
CA ARG A 28 -14.14 16.33 0.89
C ARG A 28 -14.30 15.14 1.82
N ASN A 29 -15.40 14.40 1.64
CA ASN A 29 -15.68 13.19 2.42
C ASN A 29 -14.69 12.06 2.11
N ASN A 30 -14.57 11.11 3.04
CA ASN A 30 -13.91 9.83 2.83
C ASN A 30 -14.94 8.73 2.55
N LEU A 31 -14.77 8.01 1.45
CA LEU A 31 -15.57 6.85 1.09
C LEU A 31 -14.74 5.58 1.27
N VAL A 32 -15.39 4.45 1.55
CA VAL A 32 -14.75 3.14 1.69
C VAL A 32 -15.57 2.14 0.87
N LEU A 33 -14.88 1.34 0.06
CA LEU A 33 -15.50 0.29 -0.75
C LEU A 33 -14.75 -1.03 -0.55
N PRO A 34 -15.42 -2.18 -0.73
CA PRO A 34 -14.74 -3.46 -0.79
C PRO A 34 -13.67 -3.45 -1.90
N SER A 35 -12.51 -4.02 -1.59
CA SER A 35 -11.41 -4.14 -2.55
C SER A 35 -10.59 -5.39 -2.22
N GLY A 36 -10.31 -6.20 -3.22
CA GLY A 36 -9.55 -7.43 -3.10
C GLY A 36 -8.15 -7.32 -3.71
N ALA A 37 -7.28 -8.21 -3.25
CA ALA A 37 -5.96 -8.45 -3.81
C ALA A 37 -5.61 -9.94 -3.63
N ARG A 38 -4.60 -10.39 -4.36
CA ARG A 38 -3.95 -11.69 -4.17
C ARG A 38 -2.48 -11.41 -3.92
N VAL A 39 -1.92 -12.00 -2.86
CA VAL A 39 -0.52 -11.80 -2.50
C VAL A 39 0.19 -13.14 -2.52
N LYS A 40 1.27 -13.22 -3.28
CA LYS A 40 2.04 -14.45 -3.48
C LYS A 40 3.44 -14.24 -2.91
N LEU A 41 4.01 -15.28 -2.32
CA LEU A 41 5.40 -15.36 -1.92
C LEU A 41 6.06 -16.50 -2.68
N ASP A 42 7.12 -16.23 -3.42
CA ASP A 42 7.87 -17.25 -4.15
C ASP A 42 9.08 -17.78 -3.37
N ARG A 43 9.74 -18.79 -3.95
CA ARG A 43 10.92 -19.46 -3.38
C ARG A 43 12.15 -18.56 -3.33
N GLU A 44 12.15 -17.43 -4.03
CA GLU A 44 13.19 -16.41 -4.01
C GLU A 44 12.91 -15.33 -2.94
N GLY A 45 11.79 -15.44 -2.22
CA GLY A 45 11.36 -14.49 -1.19
C GLY A 45 10.79 -13.18 -1.76
N VAL A 46 10.37 -13.18 -3.02
CA VAL A 46 9.71 -12.03 -3.65
C VAL A 46 8.22 -12.10 -3.39
N VAL A 47 7.66 -10.97 -2.97
CA VAL A 47 6.22 -10.79 -2.75
C VAL A 47 5.60 -10.22 -4.02
N THR A 48 4.67 -10.94 -4.63
CA THR A 48 3.91 -10.45 -5.80
C THR A 48 2.49 -10.10 -5.39
N VAL A 49 2.09 -8.85 -5.58
CA VAL A 49 0.73 -8.37 -5.36
C VAL A 49 -0.01 -8.24 -6.69
N GLU A 50 -1.19 -8.84 -6.78
CA GLU A 50 -2.08 -8.77 -7.94
C GLU A 50 -3.45 -8.23 -7.53
N THR A 51 -3.93 -7.21 -8.24
CA THR A 51 -5.27 -6.63 -8.06
C THR A 51 -5.66 -5.90 -9.34
N ASP A 52 -6.94 -5.88 -9.69
CA ASP A 52 -7.40 -5.13 -10.88
C ASP A 52 -7.35 -3.61 -10.67
N MET A 53 -6.92 -3.14 -9.49
CA MET A 53 -6.72 -1.73 -9.16
C MET A 53 -5.91 -1.04 -10.24
N THR A 54 -6.22 0.22 -10.51
CA THR A 54 -5.54 1.03 -11.53
C THR A 54 -4.59 2.02 -10.88
N ASP A 55 -3.54 2.36 -11.62
CA ASP A 55 -2.73 3.53 -11.36
C ASP A 55 -2.85 4.49 -12.54
N ILE A 56 -3.52 5.62 -12.32
CA ILE A 56 -3.76 6.66 -13.34
C ILE A 56 -2.83 7.88 -13.12
N GLY A 57 -1.70 7.66 -12.46
CA GLY A 57 -0.79 8.71 -11.98
C GLY A 57 -1.00 9.08 -10.52
N THR A 58 -1.81 8.30 -9.78
CA THR A 58 -2.08 8.48 -8.35
C THR A 58 -1.02 7.84 -7.45
N GLY A 59 -0.23 6.89 -7.98
CA GLY A 59 0.82 6.20 -7.22
C GLY A 59 0.36 4.90 -6.55
N SER A 60 -0.71 4.28 -7.06
CA SER A 60 -1.24 2.99 -6.59
C SER A 60 -0.17 1.89 -6.59
N TYR A 61 0.69 1.81 -7.62
CA TYR A 61 1.80 0.85 -7.65
C TYR A 61 2.70 0.97 -6.41
N THR A 62 3.07 2.20 -6.05
CA THR A 62 3.98 2.50 -4.95
C THR A 62 3.36 2.19 -3.59
N ILE A 63 2.14 2.66 -3.32
CA ILE A 63 1.53 2.47 -1.99
C ILE A 63 1.12 1.01 -1.74
N ILE A 64 0.77 0.28 -2.80
CA ILE A 64 0.51 -1.16 -2.71
C ILE A 64 1.81 -1.92 -2.41
N ALA A 65 2.91 -1.57 -3.08
CA ALA A 65 4.22 -2.14 -2.80
C ALA A 65 4.65 -1.87 -1.35
N GLN A 66 4.50 -0.62 -0.89
CA GLN A 66 4.79 -0.22 0.50
C GLN A 66 3.96 -1.00 1.51
N THR A 67 2.66 -1.15 1.25
CA THR A 67 1.75 -1.90 2.15
C THR A 67 2.18 -3.36 2.27
N ALA A 68 2.47 -4.03 1.14
CA ALA A 68 2.92 -5.41 1.16
C ALA A 68 4.33 -5.57 1.76
N ALA A 69 5.24 -4.65 1.49
CA ALA A 69 6.59 -4.64 2.05
C ALA A 69 6.56 -4.56 3.59
N GLU A 70 5.79 -3.61 4.12
CA GLU A 70 5.57 -3.43 5.56
C GLU A 70 4.95 -4.69 6.19
N MET A 71 3.88 -5.20 5.57
CA MET A 71 3.16 -6.35 6.10
C MET A 71 3.97 -7.64 6.05
N MET A 72 4.83 -7.81 5.05
CA MET A 72 5.63 -9.03 4.89
C MET A 72 7.03 -8.89 5.48
N GLY A 73 7.40 -7.71 6.01
CA GLY A 73 8.73 -7.49 6.60
C GLY A 73 9.87 -7.58 5.58
N VAL A 74 9.62 -7.21 4.32
CA VAL A 74 10.61 -7.24 3.23
C VAL A 74 10.96 -5.84 2.77
N ALA A 75 12.13 -5.68 2.13
CA ALA A 75 12.45 -4.44 1.45
C ALA A 75 11.55 -4.23 0.21
N ILE A 76 11.31 -2.97 -0.17
CA ILE A 76 10.36 -2.63 -1.24
C ILE A 76 10.79 -3.17 -2.62
N ASP A 77 12.08 -3.37 -2.85
CA ASP A 77 12.64 -3.98 -4.06
C ASP A 77 12.36 -5.49 -4.17
N LYS A 78 11.91 -6.12 -3.07
CA LYS A 78 11.39 -7.48 -3.04
C LYS A 78 9.88 -7.56 -3.26
N VAL A 79 9.23 -6.47 -3.66
CA VAL A 79 7.80 -6.44 -3.97
C VAL A 79 7.56 -6.14 -5.44
N ALA A 80 6.89 -7.07 -6.12
CA ALA A 80 6.36 -6.87 -7.47
C ALA A 80 4.87 -6.57 -7.39
N VAL A 81 4.40 -5.57 -8.12
CA VAL A 81 2.98 -5.20 -8.15
C VAL A 81 2.46 -5.28 -9.58
N GLN A 82 1.33 -5.97 -9.77
CA GLN A 82 0.66 -6.12 -11.06
C GLN A 82 -0.77 -5.59 -10.95
N LEU A 83 -1.08 -4.58 -11.76
CA LEU A 83 -2.31 -3.78 -11.71
C LEU A 83 -3.08 -3.85 -13.03
N GLY A 84 -4.37 -3.54 -12.97
CA GLY A 84 -5.17 -3.21 -14.16
C GLY A 84 -5.48 -4.38 -15.11
N ASP A 85 -5.50 -5.62 -14.61
CA ASP A 85 -5.91 -6.80 -15.36
C ASP A 85 -7.15 -7.43 -14.73
N SER A 86 -8.21 -7.64 -15.52
CA SER A 86 -9.48 -8.21 -15.04
C SER A 86 -9.38 -9.68 -14.62
N ARG A 87 -8.24 -10.34 -14.83
CA ARG A 87 -7.93 -11.67 -14.28
C ARG A 87 -7.45 -11.60 -12.83
N PHE A 88 -7.10 -10.41 -12.34
CA PHE A 88 -6.74 -10.18 -10.95
C PHE A 88 -7.99 -9.95 -10.08
N PRO A 89 -7.87 -10.09 -8.75
CA PRO A 89 -8.99 -9.84 -7.85
C PRO A 89 -9.56 -8.43 -8.00
N VAL A 90 -10.89 -8.35 -7.92
CA VAL A 90 -11.65 -7.10 -8.08
C VAL A 90 -11.32 -6.12 -6.95
N SER A 91 -10.93 -4.91 -7.32
CA SER A 91 -10.68 -3.78 -6.43
C SER A 91 -11.83 -2.79 -6.42
N ALA A 92 -11.71 -1.75 -5.58
CA ALA A 92 -12.61 -0.60 -5.64
C ALA A 92 -12.41 0.28 -6.89
N GLY A 93 -11.27 0.15 -7.59
CA GLY A 93 -10.88 1.00 -8.70
C GLY A 93 -10.48 2.43 -8.30
N SER A 94 -10.28 3.28 -9.32
CA SER A 94 -9.87 4.68 -9.15
C SER A 94 -11.05 5.63 -9.32
N GLY A 95 -11.68 5.99 -8.20
CA GLY A 95 -12.80 6.93 -8.17
C GLY A 95 -13.03 7.46 -6.75
N GLY A 96 -13.82 8.53 -6.61
CA GLY A 96 -14.35 8.98 -5.32
C GLY A 96 -13.32 9.24 -4.20
N GLN A 97 -12.03 9.37 -4.52
CA GLN A 97 -10.87 9.35 -3.61
C GLN A 97 -10.77 8.15 -2.64
N PHE A 98 -11.51 7.06 -2.88
CA PHE A 98 -11.43 5.84 -2.06
C PHE A 98 -10.28 4.91 -2.48
N GLY A 99 -9.72 5.10 -3.69
CA GLY A 99 -8.84 4.11 -4.33
C GLY A 99 -7.66 3.69 -3.46
N ALA A 100 -6.94 4.68 -2.90
CA ALA A 100 -5.81 4.42 -2.03
C ALA A 100 -6.20 3.66 -0.75
N ASN A 101 -7.21 4.13 -0.01
CA ASN A 101 -7.60 3.51 1.26
C ASN A 101 -8.14 2.08 1.07
N SER A 102 -8.89 1.83 0.01
CA SER A 102 -9.62 0.58 -0.18
C SER A 102 -8.68 -0.47 -0.74
N SER A 103 -7.87 -0.12 -1.75
CA SER A 103 -6.91 -1.05 -2.35
C SER A 103 -5.84 -1.51 -1.36
N THR A 104 -5.24 -0.61 -0.58
CA THR A 104 -4.24 -1.01 0.43
C THR A 104 -4.87 -1.82 1.57
N SER A 105 -6.13 -1.56 1.94
CA SER A 105 -6.86 -2.43 2.89
C SER A 105 -7.09 -3.84 2.35
N GLY A 106 -7.36 -3.97 1.05
CA GLY A 106 -7.46 -5.27 0.37
C GLY A 106 -6.13 -6.03 0.35
N VAL A 107 -5.03 -5.33 0.05
CA VAL A 107 -3.66 -5.87 0.11
C VAL A 107 -3.30 -6.28 1.54
N TYR A 108 -3.62 -5.45 2.53
CA TYR A 108 -3.43 -5.78 3.94
C TYR A 108 -4.14 -7.08 4.30
N ALA A 109 -5.40 -7.25 3.92
CA ALA A 109 -6.16 -8.47 4.21
C ALA A 109 -5.55 -9.72 3.58
N ALA A 110 -5.09 -9.63 2.32
CA ALA A 110 -4.39 -10.73 1.64
C ALA A 110 -3.02 -11.03 2.29
N CYS A 111 -2.27 -10.02 2.71
CA CYS A 111 -1.03 -10.21 3.48
C CYS A 111 -1.29 -10.90 4.82
N VAL A 112 -2.36 -10.54 5.55
CA VAL A 112 -2.74 -11.23 6.79
C VAL A 112 -2.99 -12.72 6.51
N LYS A 113 -3.73 -13.04 5.45
CA LYS A 113 -3.99 -14.44 5.07
C LYS A 113 -2.72 -15.19 4.67
N LEU A 114 -1.81 -14.55 3.97
CA LEU A 114 -0.50 -15.12 3.64
C LEU A 114 0.35 -15.36 4.90
N ARG A 115 0.38 -14.41 5.85
CA ARG A 115 1.08 -14.56 7.13
C ARG A 115 0.51 -15.72 7.94
N GLU A 116 -0.81 -15.89 7.98
CA GLU A 116 -1.47 -17.04 8.61
C GLU A 116 -1.05 -18.37 7.94
N ALA A 117 -1.01 -18.42 6.61
CA ALA A 117 -0.59 -19.60 5.86
C ALA A 117 0.88 -19.98 6.14
N ILE A 118 1.77 -18.98 6.21
CA ILE A 118 3.18 -19.15 6.58
C ILE A 118 3.29 -19.69 8.02
N ALA A 119 2.60 -19.06 8.97
CA ALA A 119 2.61 -19.47 10.37
C ALA A 119 2.17 -20.93 10.52
N LYS A 120 1.05 -21.29 9.87
CA LYS A 120 0.51 -22.65 9.87
C LYS A 120 1.49 -23.65 9.28
N LYS A 121 2.14 -23.32 8.16
CA LYS A 121 3.13 -24.19 7.51
C LYS A 121 4.35 -24.44 8.39
N LEU A 122 4.80 -23.43 9.14
CA LEU A 122 5.96 -23.53 10.03
C LEU A 122 5.65 -24.10 11.43
N GLY A 123 4.37 -24.30 11.73
CA GLY A 123 3.88 -24.67 13.06
C GLY A 123 4.16 -23.59 14.11
N PHE A 124 4.11 -22.32 13.72
CA PHE A 124 4.26 -21.18 14.63
C PHE A 124 2.90 -20.81 15.25
N ASN A 125 2.92 -20.38 16.51
CA ASN A 125 1.77 -19.71 17.11
C ASN A 125 1.66 -18.29 16.52
N SER A 126 0.48 -17.91 16.04
CA SER A 126 0.26 -16.63 15.36
C SER A 126 0.31 -15.42 16.29
N GLU A 127 0.19 -15.59 17.60
CA GLU A 127 0.16 -14.46 18.54
C GLU A 127 1.53 -13.78 18.71
N ASP A 128 2.62 -14.54 18.57
CA ASP A 128 3.99 -14.04 18.78
C ASP A 128 4.83 -13.98 17.49
N ILE A 129 4.17 -14.03 16.33
CA ILE A 129 4.85 -14.09 15.03
C ILE A 129 5.23 -12.70 14.52
N VAL A 130 6.51 -12.52 14.22
CA VAL A 130 7.05 -11.26 13.68
C VAL A 130 7.58 -11.51 12.27
N PHE A 131 7.25 -10.60 11.35
CA PHE A 131 7.77 -10.58 9.99
C PHE A 131 8.68 -9.37 9.86
N GLU A 132 9.98 -9.57 9.69
CA GLU A 132 10.97 -8.51 9.62
C GLU A 132 12.23 -8.98 8.89
N ASN A 133 12.93 -8.07 8.22
CA ASN A 133 14.21 -8.33 7.54
C ASN A 133 14.20 -9.54 6.58
N GLY A 134 13.07 -9.84 5.95
CA GLY A 134 12.91 -10.99 5.05
C GLY A 134 12.76 -12.34 5.75
N GLU A 135 12.51 -12.34 7.06
CA GLU A 135 12.36 -13.55 7.88
C GLU A 135 11.04 -13.52 8.67
N VAL A 136 10.61 -14.71 9.09
CA VAL A 136 9.51 -14.91 10.02
C VAL A 136 10.03 -15.52 11.32
N ARG A 137 9.73 -14.85 12.44
CA ARG A 137 10.26 -15.16 13.77
C ARG A 137 9.14 -15.56 14.72
N SER A 138 9.38 -16.56 15.55
CA SER A 138 8.51 -16.95 16.68
C SER A 138 9.39 -17.48 17.81
N GLY A 139 9.47 -16.72 18.91
CA GLY A 139 10.40 -16.97 20.01
C GLY A 139 11.86 -17.03 19.51
N ASN A 140 12.53 -18.16 19.75
CA ASN A 140 13.92 -18.38 19.33
C ASN A 140 14.08 -18.97 17.91
N ARG A 141 12.98 -19.20 17.19
CA ARG A 141 13.01 -19.71 15.81
C ARG A 141 12.92 -18.54 14.84
N SER A 142 13.82 -18.49 13.85
CA SER A 142 13.74 -17.62 12.68
C SER A 142 13.81 -18.47 11.42
N VAL A 143 12.99 -18.15 10.42
CA VAL A 143 12.97 -18.84 9.12
C VAL A 143 12.93 -17.77 8.02
N PRO A 144 13.85 -17.79 7.05
CA PRO A 144 13.77 -16.93 5.88
C PRO A 144 12.45 -17.12 5.11
N LEU A 145 11.86 -16.04 4.61
CA LEU A 145 10.59 -16.13 3.87
C LEU A 145 10.69 -17.01 2.62
N ALA A 146 11.83 -16.98 1.93
CA ALA A 146 12.13 -17.86 0.80
C ALA A 146 12.03 -19.35 1.19
N GLU A 147 12.54 -19.71 2.37
CA GLU A 147 12.44 -21.09 2.89
C GLU A 147 11.01 -21.41 3.31
N ALA A 148 10.31 -20.48 3.97
CA ALA A 148 8.92 -20.65 4.35
C ALA A 148 8.01 -20.85 3.13
N ALA A 149 8.29 -20.16 2.02
CA ALA A 149 7.58 -20.31 0.75
C ALA A 149 7.73 -21.72 0.17
N GLY A 150 8.94 -22.29 0.22
CA GLY A 150 9.24 -23.60 -0.37
C GLY A 150 9.15 -23.59 -1.90
N PRO A 151 9.31 -24.75 -2.57
CA PRO A 151 9.46 -24.82 -4.03
C PRO A 151 8.23 -24.34 -4.81
N ASP A 152 7.03 -24.50 -4.25
CA ASP A 152 5.76 -24.16 -4.89
C ASP A 152 5.28 -22.73 -4.58
N GLY A 153 5.98 -22.03 -3.67
CA GLY A 153 5.54 -20.74 -3.13
C GLY A 153 4.30 -20.85 -2.24
N LEU A 154 3.77 -19.69 -1.85
CA LEU A 154 2.55 -19.54 -1.06
C LEU A 154 1.67 -18.42 -1.61
N VAL A 155 0.37 -18.55 -1.41
CA VAL A 155 -0.64 -17.57 -1.86
C VAL A 155 -1.58 -17.25 -0.70
N GLY A 156 -1.87 -15.96 -0.52
CA GLY A 156 -2.88 -15.42 0.39
C GLY A 156 -3.88 -14.51 -0.31
#